data_AF-A0A3C1CJV4-F1
#
_entry.id   AF-A0A3C1CJV4-F1
#
_cell.length_a   1.000
_cell.length_b   1.000
_cell.length_c   1.000
_cell.angle_alpha   90.00
_cell.angle_beta   90.00
_cell.angle_gamma   90.00
#
_symmetry.space_group_name_H-M   'P 1'
#
loop_
_entity.id
_entity.type
_entity.pdbx_description
1 polymer ?
#
loop_
_entity_poly.entity_id
_entity_poly.type
_entity_poly.pdbx_seq_one_letter_code
_entity_poly.pdbx_strand_id
1 'polypeptide(L)'
;GPAHRDLTGPGRQSQDRAGERDTGRVDGGPRASDAERESFVAALQRHFADGRLTPEEFAERVDRVLAARSLSELYALTADLP
;
A
#
# COMPACT_ATOMS: atom_id res chain seq x y z
N GLY A 1 13.51 29.40 44.89
CA GLY A 1 12.80 29.94 43.70
C GLY A 1 12.83 28.88 42.62
N PRO A 2 11.69 28.54 42.00
CA PRO A 2 11.63 27.58 40.91
C PRO A 2 11.87 28.30 39.57
N ALA A 3 12.70 27.74 38.70
CA ALA A 3 12.89 28.27 37.35
C ALA A 3 13.08 27.11 36.35
N HIS A 4 12.10 27.03 35.44
CA HIS A 4 12.11 26.41 34.11
C HIS A 4 12.18 24.88 34.01
N ARG A 5 10.98 24.29 33.92
CA ARG A 5 10.73 22.98 33.32
C ARG A 5 11.04 23.03 31.83
N ASP A 6 11.81 22.05 31.40
CA ASP A 6 12.04 21.62 30.04
C ASP A 6 10.69 21.42 29.29
N LEU A 7 10.52 22.11 28.17
CA LEU A 7 9.41 21.95 27.23
C LEU A 7 9.99 21.54 25.87
N THR A 8 10.46 20.31 25.79
CA THR A 8 10.91 19.68 24.54
C THR A 8 9.93 18.57 24.15
N GLY A 9 9.05 18.87 23.17
CA GLY A 9 8.32 17.92 22.32
C GLY A 9 7.26 17.03 23.02
N PRO A 10 6.21 16.56 22.30
CA PRO A 10 6.16 16.32 20.87
C PRO A 10 5.00 17.05 20.18
N GLY A 11 5.30 17.77 19.10
CA GLY A 11 4.30 18.14 18.09
C GLY A 11 3.84 16.88 17.36
N ARG A 12 2.89 16.16 17.97
CA ARG A 12 2.17 15.06 17.34
C ARG A 12 1.45 15.62 16.12
N GLN A 13 2.00 15.24 14.98
CA GLN A 13 1.45 15.32 13.65
C GLN A 13 -0.08 15.33 13.67
N SER A 14 -0.62 16.51 13.42
CA SER A 14 -2.00 16.72 12.99
C SER A 14 -2.11 16.19 11.56
N GLN A 15 -2.33 14.88 11.38
CA GLN A 15 -2.77 14.36 10.09
C GLN A 15 -3.92 13.38 10.30
N ASP A 16 -5.01 13.73 9.63
CA ASP A 16 -6.19 12.94 9.32
C ASP A 16 -7.16 12.59 10.45
N ARG A 17 -7.98 13.58 10.80
CA ARG A 17 -9.37 13.34 11.16
C ARG A 17 -10.25 13.84 10.01
N ALA A 18 -10.45 13.01 9.00
CA ALA A 18 -11.66 13.05 8.19
C ALA A 18 -11.93 11.65 7.60
N GLY A 19 -12.14 10.67 8.48
CA GLY A 19 -12.84 9.43 8.14
C GLY A 19 -14.32 9.72 7.91
N GLU A 20 -14.61 10.47 6.85
CA GLU A 20 -15.91 10.57 6.21
C GLU A 20 -16.38 9.14 5.96
N ARG A 21 -17.59 8.83 6.43
CA ARG A 21 -18.15 7.49 6.34
C ARG A 21 -18.52 7.23 4.89
N ASP A 22 -17.58 6.69 4.12
CA ASP A 22 -17.85 6.05 2.84
C ASP A 22 -18.66 4.77 3.12
N THR A 23 -19.98 4.94 3.14
CA THR A 23 -20.93 3.84 3.12
C THR A 23 -20.96 3.24 1.71
N GLY A 24 -19.88 2.57 1.33
CA GLY A 24 -19.80 1.74 0.13
C GLY A 24 -19.74 0.28 0.54
N ARG A 25 -20.88 -0.41 0.57
CA ARG A 25 -20.89 -1.87 0.67
C ARG A 25 -20.31 -2.46 -0.62
N VAL A 26 -19.01 -2.76 -0.64
CA VAL A 26 -18.36 -3.65 -1.62
C VAL A 26 -17.14 -4.35 -0.99
N ASP A 27 -16.97 -5.63 -1.27
CA ASP A 27 -16.14 -6.63 -0.58
C ASP A 27 -14.60 -6.48 -0.69
N GLY A 28 -14.03 -5.29 -0.42
CA GLY A 28 -12.64 -4.95 -0.81
C GLY A 28 -11.57 -4.80 0.27
N GLY A 29 -11.89 -4.71 1.57
CA GLY A 29 -10.87 -4.41 2.61
C GLY A 29 -10.27 -3.00 2.52
N PRO A 30 -9.19 -2.68 3.27
CA PRO A 30 -8.62 -1.35 3.31
C PRO A 30 -8.09 -0.90 1.95
N ARG A 31 -8.22 0.40 1.65
CA ARG A 31 -7.67 1.00 0.42
C ARG A 31 -6.17 0.78 0.35
N ALA A 32 -5.68 0.40 -0.82
CA ALA A 32 -4.25 0.28 -1.06
C ALA A 32 -3.61 1.68 -1.12
N SER A 33 -2.62 1.90 -0.26
CA SER A 33 -1.75 3.08 -0.35
C SER A 33 -0.76 2.91 -1.49
N ASP A 34 -0.18 4.02 -1.98
CA ASP A 34 0.88 3.93 -2.99
C ASP A 34 2.09 3.12 -2.51
N ALA A 35 2.48 3.28 -1.24
CA ALA A 35 3.56 2.49 -0.66
C ALA A 35 3.28 0.97 -0.73
N GLU A 36 2.03 0.55 -0.56
CA GLU A 36 1.64 -0.84 -0.71
C GLU A 36 1.76 -1.27 -2.17
N ARG A 37 1.19 -0.51 -3.11
CA ARG A 37 1.31 -0.80 -4.55
C ARG A 37 2.77 -0.93 -4.98
N GLU A 38 3.64 -0.02 -4.55
CA GLU A 38 5.07 -0.05 -4.83
C GLU A 38 5.75 -1.29 -4.25
N SER A 39 5.37 -1.72 -3.04
CA SER A 39 5.89 -2.96 -2.43
C SER A 39 5.53 -4.19 -3.26
N PHE A 40 4.29 -4.27 -3.75
CA PHE A 40 3.84 -5.35 -4.63
C PHE A 40 4.56 -5.32 -5.99
N VAL A 41 4.79 -4.14 -6.57
CA VAL A 41 5.59 -4.01 -7.80
C VAL A 41 7.04 -4.48 -7.57
N ALA A 42 7.64 -4.15 -6.44
CA ALA A 42 8.99 -4.62 -6.11
C ALA A 42 9.07 -6.15 -5.98
N ALA A 43 8.03 -6.79 -5.42
CA ALA A 43 7.93 -8.24 -5.38
C ALA A 43 7.85 -8.85 -6.80
N LEU A 44 7.02 -8.27 -7.67
CA LEU A 44 6.93 -8.71 -9.07
C LEU A 44 8.26 -8.55 -9.82
N GLN A 45 9.00 -7.46 -9.59
CA GLN A 45 10.34 -7.27 -10.18
C GLN A 45 11.30 -8.37 -9.74
N ARG A 46 11.22 -8.82 -8.48
CA ARG A 46 12.04 -9.93 -8.01
C ARG A 46 11.68 -11.24 -8.73
N HIS A 47 10.40 -11.55 -8.87
CA HIS A 47 9.97 -12.74 -9.62
C HIS A 47 10.37 -12.71 -11.09
N PHE A 48 10.32 -11.52 -11.72
CA PHE A 48 10.82 -11.31 -13.07
C PHE A 48 12.34 -11.53 -13.17
N ALA A 49 13.12 -10.98 -12.24
CA ALA A 49 14.58 -11.18 -12.19
C ALA A 49 14.96 -12.65 -11.93
N ASP A 50 14.15 -13.38 -11.16
CA ASP A 50 14.30 -14.81 -10.93
C ASP A 50 13.84 -15.68 -12.14
N GLY A 51 13.38 -15.05 -13.23
CA GLY A 51 12.97 -15.72 -14.47
C GLY A 51 11.62 -16.45 -14.37
N ARG A 52 10.82 -16.16 -13.33
CA ARG A 52 9.52 -16.80 -13.09
C ARG A 52 8.35 -16.14 -13.82
N LEU A 53 8.57 -14.94 -14.38
CA LEU A 53 7.59 -14.18 -15.14
C LEU A 53 8.20 -13.83 -16.50
N THR A 54 7.42 -13.92 -17.58
CA THR A 54 7.84 -13.31 -18.85
C THR A 54 7.71 -11.78 -18.79
N PRO A 55 8.36 -11.03 -19.70
CA PRO A 55 8.22 -9.57 -19.77
C PRO A 55 6.76 -9.11 -19.93
N GLU A 56 5.97 -9.83 -20.73
CA GLU A 56 4.56 -9.54 -20.98
C GLU A 56 3.73 -9.77 -19.71
N GLU A 57 3.95 -10.90 -19.02
CA GLU A 57 3.30 -11.22 -17.76
C GLU A 57 3.64 -10.22 -16.65
N PHE A 58 4.89 -9.78 -16.60
CA PHE A 58 5.33 -8.76 -15.64
C PHE A 58 4.61 -7.43 -15.89
N ALA A 59 4.57 -6.96 -17.15
CA ALA A 59 3.89 -5.72 -17.51
C ALA A 59 2.38 -5.76 -17.16
N GLU A 60 1.69 -6.84 -17.53
CA GLU A 60 0.26 -7.01 -17.25
C GLU A 60 -0.03 -7.01 -15.73
N ARG A 61 0.82 -7.69 -14.95
CA ARG A 61 0.67 -7.74 -13.49
C ARG A 61 0.96 -6.38 -12.84
N VAL A 62 1.95 -5.64 -13.32
CA VAL A 62 2.24 -4.28 -12.83
C VAL A 62 1.06 -3.34 -13.11
N ASP A 63 0.48 -3.36 -14.31
CA ASP A 63 -0.69 -2.55 -14.63
C ASP A 63 -1.88 -2.85 -13.69
N ARG A 64 -2.12 -4.13 -13.40
CA ARG A 64 -3.18 -4.55 -12.45
C ARG A 64 -2.90 -4.08 -11.01
N VAL A 65 -1.66 -4.16 -10.55
CA VAL A 65 -1.25 -3.67 -9.23
C VAL A 65 -1.45 -2.16 -9.12
N LEU A 66 -1.08 -1.41 -10.16
CA LEU A 66 -1.25 0.05 -10.19
C LEU A 66 -2.73 0.47 -10.30
N ALA A 67 -3.56 -0.33 -10.95
CA ALA A 67 -5.00 -0.10 -11.04
C ALA A 67 -5.79 -0.51 -9.77
N ALA A 68 -5.21 -1.34 -8.90
CA ALA A 68 -5.86 -1.84 -7.70
C ALA A 68 -6.18 -0.70 -6.72
N ARG A 69 -7.39 -0.76 -6.16
CA ARG A 69 -7.90 0.28 -5.23
C ARG A 69 -7.85 -0.19 -3.79
N SER A 70 -7.74 -1.49 -3.57
CA SER A 70 -7.74 -2.12 -2.25
C SER A 70 -6.60 -3.11 -2.06
N LEU A 71 -6.22 -3.30 -0.80
CA LEU A 71 -5.19 -4.28 -0.41
C LEU A 71 -5.63 -5.71 -0.73
N SER A 72 -6.92 -6.03 -0.60
CA SER A 72 -7.41 -7.37 -0.92
C SER A 72 -7.27 -7.70 -2.40
N GLU A 73 -7.46 -6.72 -3.29
CA GLU A 73 -7.20 -6.87 -4.73
C GLU A 73 -5.70 -7.13 -5.00
N LEU A 74 -4.79 -6.40 -4.33
CA LEU A 74 -3.35 -6.61 -4.46
C LEU A 74 -2.92 -8.01 -4.01
N TYR A 75 -3.45 -8.49 -2.89
CA TYR A 75 -3.19 -9.85 -2.41
C TYR A 75 -3.74 -10.90 -3.38
N ALA A 76 -4.94 -10.71 -3.93
CA ALA A 76 -5.50 -11.65 -4.91
C ALA A 76 -4.63 -11.74 -6.18
N LEU A 77 -4.11 -10.60 -6.66
CA LEU A 77 -3.26 -10.55 -7.86
C LEU A 77 -1.91 -11.24 -7.67
N THR A 78 -1.42 -11.32 -6.43
CA THR A 78 -0.13 -11.96 -6.12
C THR A 78 -0.25 -13.37 -5.58
N ALA A 79 -1.41 -13.76 -5.07
CA ALA A 79 -1.69 -15.13 -4.63
C ALA A 79 -1.72 -16.14 -5.79
N ASP A 80 -1.90 -15.67 -7.03
CA ASP A 80 -1.92 -16.49 -8.25
C ASP A 80 -0.51 -16.74 -8.84
N LEU A 81 0.56 -16.22 -8.21
CA LEU A 81 1.92 -16.56 -8.63
C LEU A 81 2.35 -17.96 -8.15
N PRO A 82 2.96 -18.79 -9.01
CA PRO A 82 3.48 -20.12 -8.65
C PRO A 82 4.79 -20.11 -7.84
#